data_AF-A0A502CRG4-F1
#
_entry.id   AF-A0A502CRG4-F1
#
_cell.length_a   1.000
_cell.length_b   1.000
_cell.length_c   1.000
_cell.angle_alpha   90.00
_cell.angle_beta   90.00
_cell.angle_gamma   90.00
#
_symmetry.space_group_name_H-M   'P 1'
#
loop_
_entity.id
_entity.type
_entity.pdbx_description
1 polymer ?
#
loop_
_entity_poly.entity_id
_entity_poly.type
_entity_poly.pdbx_seq_one_letter_code
_entity_poly.pdbx_strand_id
1 'polypeptide(L)' 'MDGPGYGLASISCPTASFCAAVDGLGYAVTFDGTTWADPISIDTGTSSYSVSCPTDSFCVMVDGYGRAVVGRT' A
#
# COMPACT_ATOMS: atom_id res chain seq x y z
N MET A 1 1.04 17.12 -7.27
CA MET A 1 -0.02 17.37 -6.26
C MET A 1 0.57 16.90 -4.95
N ASP A 2 1.47 17.71 -4.41
CA ASP A 2 2.36 17.34 -3.32
C ASP A 2 1.97 18.23 -2.14
N GLY A 3 0.85 17.88 -1.52
CA GLY A 3 0.47 18.44 -0.22
C GLY A 3 1.36 17.87 0.89
N PRO A 4 1.23 18.32 2.15
CA PRO A 4 1.89 17.69 3.29
C PRO A 4 1.18 16.36 3.62
N GLY A 5 1.04 15.49 2.63
CA GLY A 5 0.67 14.10 2.78
C GLY A 5 1.97 13.34 2.85
N TYR A 6 2.14 12.52 3.88
CA TYR A 6 3.23 11.57 3.98
C TYR A 6 3.30 10.82 2.66
N GLY A 7 4.32 11.09 1.84
CA GLY A 7 4.39 10.59 0.48
C GLY A 7 4.26 9.07 0.43
N LEU A 8 3.90 8.53 -0.74
CA LEU A 8 3.88 7.09 -0.94
C LEU A 8 5.23 6.50 -0.48
N ALA A 9 5.18 5.60 0.49
CA ALA A 9 6.34 4.99 1.11
C ALA A 9 6.84 3.78 0.30
N SER A 10 5.92 3.03 -0.31
CA SER A 10 6.24 1.85 -1.11
C SER A 10 5.12 1.51 -2.09
N ILE A 11 5.47 0.81 -3.17
CA ILE A 11 4.56 0.32 -4.20
C ILE A 11 5.03 -1.05 -4.69
N SER A 12 4.09 -1.95 -4.97
CA SER A 12 4.34 -3.26 -5.56
C SER A 12 3.34 -3.54 -6.68
N CYS A 13 3.84 -3.87 -7.87
CA CYS A 13 3.04 -4.12 -9.07
C CYS A 13 3.36 -5.52 -9.63
N PRO A 14 2.63 -6.57 -9.23
CA PRO A 14 2.78 -7.91 -9.81
C PRO A 14 2.32 -7.97 -11.27
N THR A 15 1.44 -7.06 -11.70
CA THR A 15 0.97 -6.98 -13.08
C THR A 15 0.82 -5.51 -13.51
N ALA A 16 0.63 -5.26 -14.81
CA ALA A 16 0.36 -3.91 -15.31
C ALA A 16 -1.04 -3.40 -14.92
N SER A 17 -1.95 -4.31 -14.57
CA SER A 17 -3.33 -4.02 -14.16
C SER A 17 -3.55 -4.14 -12.65
N PHE A 18 -2.48 -4.34 -11.88
CA PHE A 18 -2.57 -4.38 -10.43
C PHE A 18 -1.28 -3.83 -9.79
N CYS A 19 -1.44 -2.75 -9.03
CA CYS A 19 -0.43 -2.30 -8.08
C CYS A 19 -1.09 -2.05 -6.72
N ALA A 20 -0.36 -2.31 -5.64
CA ALA A 20 -0.69 -1.80 -4.32
C ALA A 20 0.37 -0.79 -3.89
N ALA A 21 -0.05 0.34 -3.35
CA ALA A 21 0.83 1.34 -2.78
C ALA A 21 0.37 1.74 -1.39
N VAL A 22 1.32 2.22 -0.59
CA VAL A 22 1.13 2.52 0.82
C VAL A 22 1.79 3.84 1.17
N ASP A 23 1.23 4.56 2.14
CA ASP A 23 1.77 5.83 2.60
C ASP A 23 2.35 5.74 4.02
N GLY A 24 2.99 6.83 4.47
CA GLY A 24 3.59 6.92 5.81
C GLY A 24 2.58 7.02 6.97
N LEU A 25 1.27 7.08 6.67
CA LEU A 25 0.18 7.14 7.64
C LEU A 25 -0.51 5.78 7.82
N GLY A 26 -0.09 4.76 7.07
CA GLY A 26 -0.66 3.42 7.10
C GLY A 26 -1.98 3.31 6.33
N TYR A 27 -2.13 4.14 5.28
CA TYR A 27 -3.14 3.92 4.26
C TYR A 27 -2.57 3.08 3.12
N ALA A 28 -3.44 2.27 2.52
CA ALA A 28 -3.18 1.57 1.26
C ALA A 28 -4.14 2.03 0.16
N VAL A 29 -3.65 2.02 -1.07
CA VAL A 29 -4.41 2.22 -2.30
C VAL A 29 -4.05 1.14 -3.30
N THR A 30 -5.00 0.77 -4.15
CA THR A 30 -4.79 -0.19 -5.25
C THR A 30 -5.04 0.45 -6.60
N PHE A 31 -4.26 0.06 -7.60
CA PHE A 31 -4.39 0.49 -8.98
C PHE A 31 -4.91 -0.65 -9.84
N ASP A 32 -5.88 -0.39 -10.72
CA ASP A 32 -6.51 -1.39 -11.60
C ASP A 32 -5.94 -1.41 -13.04
N GLY A 33 -4.87 -0.66 -13.30
CA GLY A 33 -4.35 -0.44 -14.66
C GLY A 33 -4.78 0.89 -15.27
N THR A 34 -5.79 1.55 -14.70
CA THR A 34 -6.33 2.81 -15.19
C THR A 34 -6.52 3.86 -14.10
N THR A 35 -6.97 3.46 -12.92
CA THR A 35 -7.30 4.35 -11.81
C THR A 35 -6.83 3.78 -10.48
N TRP A 36 -6.57 4.69 -9.53
CA TRP A 36 -6.32 4.35 -8.13
C TRP A 36 -7.63 4.38 -7.35
N ALA A 37 -7.86 3.34 -6.55
CA ALA A 37 -8.98 3.28 -5.61
C ALA A 37 -8.82 4.28 -4.46
N ASP A 38 -9.92 4.55 -3.75
CA ASP A 38 -9.89 5.36 -2.54
C ASP A 38 -8.99 4.73 -1.47
N PRO A 39 -8.26 5.54 -0.68
CA PRO A 39 -7.40 5.04 0.39
C PRO A 39 -8.20 4.29 1.46
N ILE A 40 -7.67 3.14 1.88
CA ILE A 40 -8.16 2.38 3.02
C ILE A 40 -7.15 2.44 4.17
N SER A 41 -7.62 2.61 5.39
CA SER A 41 -6.75 2.54 6.58
C SER A 41 -6.58 1.08 6.99
N ILE A 42 -5.33 0.67 7.20
CA ILE A 42 -4.99 -0.73 7.50
C ILE A 42 -4.11 -0.88 8.74
N ASP A 43 -3.31 0.13 9.08
CA ASP A 43 -2.67 0.27 10.38
C ASP A 43 -2.63 1.76 10.72
N THR A 44 -3.40 2.18 11.72
CA THR A 44 -3.46 3.59 12.09
C THR A 44 -2.20 3.97 12.88
N GLY A 45 -1.25 4.64 12.23
CA GLY A 45 -0.04 5.14 12.87
C GLY A 45 0.96 5.73 11.87
N THR A 46 1.93 6.50 12.37
CA THR A 46 3.06 6.98 11.57
C THR A 46 4.24 6.02 11.71
N SER A 47 4.63 5.34 10.64
CA SER A 47 5.80 4.44 10.62
C SER A 47 6.41 4.32 9.22
N SER A 48 7.51 3.59 9.11
CA SER A 48 8.04 3.15 7.82
C SER A 48 7.25 1.95 7.32
N TYR A 49 6.48 2.14 6.24
CA TYR A 49 5.70 1.07 5.64
C TYR A 49 6.34 0.53 4.36
N SER A 50 6.19 -0.77 4.13
CA SER A 50 6.56 -1.42 2.87
C SER A 50 5.52 -2.45 2.48
N VAL A 51 5.25 -2.56 1.17
CA VAL A 51 4.30 -3.53 0.61
C VAL A 51 4.98 -4.41 -0.43
N SER A 52 4.64 -5.69 -0.44
CA SER A 52 5.03 -6.64 -1.48
C SER A 52 3.83 -7.48 -1.88
N CYS A 53 3.55 -7.53 -3.18
CA CYS A 53 2.48 -8.32 -3.76
C CYS A 53 3.07 -9.30 -4.77
N PRO A 54 3.17 -10.60 -4.47
CA PRO A 54 3.56 -11.60 -5.47
C PRO A 54 2.46 -11.90 -6.49
N THR A 55 1.18 -11.63 -6.19
CA THR A 55 0.05 -11.76 -7.12
C THR A 55 -0.90 -10.56 -6.97
N ASP A 56 -1.82 -10.42 -7.92
CA ASP A 56 -2.93 -9.44 -7.87
C ASP A 56 -3.91 -9.66 -6.71
N SER A 57 -3.81 -10.81 -6.04
CA SER A 57 -4.72 -11.30 -5.02
C SER A 57 -4.05 -11.61 -3.69
N PHE A 58 -2.75 -11.35 -3.58
CA PHE A 58 -2.01 -11.56 -2.36
C PHE A 58 -0.95 -10.49 -2.18
N CYS A 59 -1.06 -9.76 -1.09
CA CYS A 59 -0.11 -8.74 -0.67
C CYS A 59 0.24 -8.92 0.82
N VAL A 60 1.48 -8.60 1.15
CA VAL A 60 1.94 -8.47 2.53
C VAL A 60 2.49 -7.08 2.71
N MET A 61 2.06 -6.44 3.78
CA MET A 61 2.55 -5.14 4.19
C MET A 61 3.15 -5.23 5.58
N VAL A 62 4.23 -4.50 5.80
CA VAL A 62 4.96 -4.47 7.06
C VAL A 62 5.21 -3.05 7.51
N ASP A 63 5.31 -2.86 8.82
CA ASP A 63 5.58 -1.57 9.46
C ASP A 63 6.94 -1.56 10.18
N GLY A 64 7.38 -0.37 10.61
CA GLY A 64 8.65 -0.19 11.33
C GLY A 64 8.67 -0.78 12.74
N TYR A 65 7.52 -1.22 13.26
CA TYR A 65 7.37 -1.86 14.57
C TYR A 65 7.38 -3.39 14.50
N GLY A 66 7.55 -3.96 13.30
CA GLY A 66 7.59 -5.41 13.06
C GLY A 66 6.21 -6.05 12.94
N ARG A 67 5.15 -5.28 12.70
CA ARG A 67 3.80 -5.79 12.42
C ARG A 67 3.66 -6.11 10.93
N ALA A 68 2.77 -7.05 10.63
CA ALA A 68 2.44 -7.40 9.26
C ALA A 68 0.92 -7.51 9.07
N VAL A 69 0.44 -7.00 7.95
CA VAL A 69 -0.94 -7.13 7.48
C VAL A 69 -0.93 -7.87 6.15
N VAL A 70 -1.81 -8.85 6.02
CA VAL A 70 -1.97 -9.63 4.79
C VAL A 70 -3.24 -9.18 4.09
N GLY A 71 -3.09 -8.67 2.87
CA GLY A 71 -4.19 -8.35 1.97
C GLY A 71 -4.46 -9.52 1.06
N ARG A 72 -5.73 -9.93 1.00
CA ARG A 72 -6.26 -10.84 -0.02
C ARG A 72 -7.46 -10.14 -0.65
N THR A 73 -7.48 -10.03 -1.98
CA THR A 73 -8.61 -9.47 -2.73
C THR A 73 -9.53 -10.57 -3.22
#